data_AF-A0A9C8I5H9-F1
#
_entry.id   AF-A0A9C8I5H9-F1
#
_cell.length_a   1.000
_cell.length_b   1.000
_cell.length_c   1.000
_cell.angle_alpha   90.00
_cell.angle_beta   90.00
_cell.angle_gamma   90.00
#
_symmetry.space_group_name_H-M   'P 1'
#
loop_
_entity.id
_entity.type
_entity.pdbx_description
1 polymer ?
#
loop_
_entity_poly.entity_id
_entity_poly.type
_entity_poly.pdbx_seq_one_letter_code
_entity_poly.pdbx_strand_id
1 'polypeptide(L)'
;MTDKGAADISTAVFLTSLLIFGAYLVVNFTVDDPFISFRYAKNLSQSNGLTYNPGERIEGFSNPAWVLLMTAPIPIAERIHPLAILWFAKFLGLILTIGACLLIASAEKKLFQRRFPTAAFLFAVNPCVWVWSVGALETPLCAFLLALAVYDSVPVNREKKRLWGPIAMGILSITRPEMPILLAVYI
;
A
#
# COMPACT_ATOMS: atom_id res chain seq x y z
N MET A 1 -11.14 -30.66 -9.74
CA MET A 1 -10.36 -29.41 -9.95
C MET A 1 -11.21 -28.14 -9.80
N THR A 2 -12.53 -28.20 -10.00
CA THR A 2 -13.49 -27.08 -9.88
C THR A 2 -13.73 -26.57 -8.45
N ASP A 3 -13.68 -27.44 -7.44
CA ASP A 3 -14.01 -27.10 -6.04
C ASP A 3 -12.97 -26.20 -5.32
N LYS A 4 -11.68 -26.34 -5.66
CA LYS A 4 -10.62 -25.53 -5.03
C LYS A 4 -10.67 -24.07 -5.50
N GLY A 5 -10.90 -23.84 -6.79
CA GLY A 5 -11.01 -22.50 -7.35
C GLY A 5 -12.21 -21.71 -6.79
N ALA A 6 -13.35 -22.38 -6.60
CA ALA A 6 -14.53 -21.75 -6.01
C ALA A 6 -14.31 -21.34 -4.55
N ALA A 7 -13.64 -22.18 -3.75
CA ALA A 7 -13.29 -21.87 -2.36
C ALA A 7 -12.24 -20.73 -2.24
N ASP A 8 -11.34 -20.63 -3.21
CA ASP A 8 -10.34 -19.56 -3.24
C ASP A 8 -10.98 -18.20 -3.56
N ILE A 9 -11.91 -18.17 -4.51
CA ILE A 9 -12.68 -16.96 -4.86
C ILE A 9 -13.55 -16.52 -3.69
N SER A 10 -14.29 -17.44 -3.05
CA SER A 10 -15.15 -17.09 -1.92
C SER A 10 -14.37 -16.51 -0.74
N THR A 11 -13.19 -17.08 -0.45
CA THR A 11 -12.29 -16.55 0.57
C THR A 11 -11.79 -15.14 0.23
N ALA A 12 -11.36 -14.92 -1.02
CA ALA A 12 -10.89 -13.61 -1.48
C ALA A 12 -12.00 -12.55 -1.40
N VAL A 13 -13.21 -12.90 -1.84
CA VAL A 13 -14.39 -12.03 -1.74
C VAL A 13 -14.68 -11.71 -0.28
N PHE A 14 -14.70 -12.70 0.61
CA PHE A 14 -14.94 -12.50 2.03
C PHE A 14 -13.94 -11.55 2.68
N LEU A 15 -12.64 -11.77 2.48
CA LEU A 15 -11.58 -10.89 3.02
C LEU A 15 -11.68 -9.47 2.46
N THR A 16 -11.99 -9.34 1.17
CA THR A 16 -12.15 -8.03 0.51
C THR A 16 -13.36 -7.29 1.07
N SER A 17 -14.52 -7.96 1.19
CA SER A 17 -15.72 -7.39 1.78
C SER A 17 -15.51 -6.94 3.22
N LEU A 18 -14.75 -7.71 4.01
CA LEU A 18 -14.41 -7.34 5.38
C LEU A 18 -13.56 -6.06 5.44
N LEU A 19 -12.54 -5.94 4.59
CA LEU A 19 -11.71 -4.74 4.51
C LEU A 19 -12.50 -3.52 4.02
N ILE A 20 -13.37 -3.68 3.03
CA ILE A 20 -14.25 -2.60 2.55
C ILE A 20 -15.21 -2.17 3.66
N PHE A 21 -15.80 -3.12 4.38
CA PHE A 21 -16.66 -2.83 5.52
C PHE A 21 -15.90 -2.08 6.63
N GLY A 22 -14.72 -2.57 7.02
CA GLY A 22 -13.86 -1.91 7.98
C GLY A 22 -13.50 -0.49 7.57
N ALA A 23 -13.03 -0.30 6.33
CA ALA A 23 -12.72 1.01 5.77
C ALA A 23 -13.92 1.95 5.71
N TYR A 24 -15.12 1.44 5.42
CA TYR A 24 -16.35 2.21 5.44
C TYR A 24 -16.67 2.75 6.84
N LEU A 25 -16.49 1.94 7.89
CA LEU A 25 -16.72 2.36 9.27
C LEU A 25 -15.78 3.50 9.71
N VAL A 26 -14.57 3.57 9.16
CA VAL A 26 -13.55 4.55 9.52
C VAL A 26 -13.29 5.58 8.41
N VAL A 27 -14.13 5.66 7.37
CA VAL A 27 -13.88 6.48 6.17
C VAL A 27 -13.66 7.97 6.47
N ASN A 28 -14.27 8.46 7.54
CA ASN A 28 -14.15 9.84 8.01
C ASN A 28 -12.83 10.12 8.74
N PHE A 29 -12.08 9.09 9.13
CA PHE A 29 -10.76 9.23 9.71
C PHE A 29 -9.83 9.92 8.71
N THR A 30 -9.29 11.05 9.12
CA THR A 30 -8.35 11.86 8.33
C THR A 30 -7.32 12.42 9.29
N VAL A 31 -6.06 12.25 8.95
CA VAL A 31 -4.93 12.88 9.63
C VAL A 31 -4.45 14.08 8.83
N ASP A 32 -3.75 14.99 9.47
CA ASP A 32 -3.17 16.22 8.91
C ASP A 32 -1.83 15.97 8.19
N ASP A 33 -1.04 14.98 8.62
CA ASP A 33 0.24 14.60 8.01
C ASP A 33 0.25 14.46 6.47
N PRO A 34 -0.75 13.83 5.80
CA PRO A 34 -0.78 13.68 4.34
C PRO A 34 -0.71 14.99 3.58
N PHE A 35 -1.22 16.08 4.17
CA PHE A 35 -1.26 17.38 3.49
C PHE A 35 0.13 17.96 3.26
N ILE A 36 1.13 17.58 4.08
CA ILE A 36 2.52 17.93 3.84
C ILE A 36 2.98 17.26 2.53
N SER A 37 2.81 15.95 2.40
CA SER A 37 3.15 15.21 1.18
C SER A 37 2.39 15.74 -0.05
N PHE A 38 1.11 16.08 0.09
CA PHE A 38 0.32 16.66 -1.00
C PHE A 38 0.82 18.04 -1.44
N ARG A 39 1.29 18.87 -0.50
CA ARG A 39 1.89 20.17 -0.82
C ARG A 39 3.15 20.02 -1.66
N TYR A 40 4.06 19.13 -1.26
CA TYR A 40 5.25 18.81 -2.05
C TYR A 40 4.89 18.23 -3.42
N ALA A 41 3.93 17.31 -3.47
CA ALA A 41 3.47 16.69 -4.71
C ALA A 41 2.89 17.74 -5.68
N LYS A 42 2.12 18.70 -5.16
CA LYS A 42 1.56 19.82 -5.91
C LYS A 42 2.63 20.78 -6.42
N ASN A 43 3.58 21.16 -5.58
CA ASN A 43 4.66 22.04 -6.02
C ASN A 43 5.51 21.38 -7.11
N LEU A 44 5.75 20.07 -6.99
CA LEU A 44 6.42 19.31 -8.04
C LEU A 44 5.60 19.29 -9.34
N SER A 45 4.27 19.08 -9.26
CA SER A 45 3.41 19.07 -10.46
C SER A 45 3.31 20.44 -11.14
N GLN A 46 3.57 21.52 -10.40
CA GLN A 46 3.56 22.91 -10.89
C GLN A 46 4.95 23.41 -11.30
N SER A 47 5.93 22.50 -11.43
CA SER A 47 7.32 22.84 -11.80
C SER A 47 8.07 23.72 -10.79
N ASN A 48 7.59 23.82 -9.55
CA ASN A 48 8.26 24.53 -8.44
C ASN A 48 9.32 23.65 -7.73
N GLY A 49 9.45 22.39 -8.15
CA GLY A 49 10.33 21.40 -7.54
C GLY A 49 9.76 20.78 -6.26
N LEU A 50 10.57 19.92 -5.61
CA LEU A 50 10.25 19.32 -4.31
C LEU A 50 10.48 20.31 -3.18
N THR A 51 9.61 21.32 -3.09
CA THR A 51 9.66 22.37 -2.06
C THR A 51 8.32 22.47 -1.34
N TYR A 52 8.31 22.94 -0.09
CA TYR A 52 7.06 23.26 0.61
C TYR A 52 6.58 24.68 0.26
N ASN A 53 7.52 25.64 0.32
CA ASN A 53 7.38 27.01 -0.16
C ASN A 53 8.26 27.19 -1.41
N PRO A 54 7.68 27.60 -2.56
CA PRO A 54 8.48 27.90 -3.75
C PRO A 54 9.58 28.93 -3.43
N GLY A 55 10.81 28.64 -3.86
CA GLY A 55 12.00 29.44 -3.55
C GLY A 55 12.81 28.93 -2.34
N GLU A 56 12.21 28.14 -1.46
CA GLU A 56 12.88 27.54 -0.30
C GLU A 56 13.11 26.04 -0.52
N ARG A 57 14.38 25.62 -0.57
CA ARG A 57 14.76 24.20 -0.75
C ARG A 57 15.01 23.55 0.60
N ILE A 58 13.93 23.13 1.25
CA ILE A 58 13.96 22.39 2.51
C ILE A 58 13.18 21.09 2.32
N GLU A 59 13.82 19.97 2.64
CA GLU A 59 13.16 18.66 2.68
C GLU A 59 12.41 18.50 4.00
N GLY A 60 11.10 18.30 3.92
CA GLY A 60 10.18 18.21 5.07
C GLY A 60 9.20 17.05 4.98
N PHE A 61 9.41 16.13 4.04
CA PHE A 61 8.63 14.89 3.90
C PHE A 61 9.52 13.69 4.23
N SER A 62 8.91 12.63 4.80
CA SER A 62 9.61 11.39 5.14
C SER A 62 9.22 10.21 4.24
N ASN A 63 8.45 10.47 3.19
CA ASN A 63 7.86 9.46 2.30
C ASN A 63 8.05 9.79 0.80
N PRO A 64 9.31 9.84 0.29
CA PRO A 64 9.60 10.30 -1.08
C PRO A 64 8.82 9.58 -2.18
N ALA A 65 8.75 8.25 -2.11
CA ALA A 65 8.03 7.46 -3.10
C ALA A 65 6.53 7.79 -3.11
N TRP A 66 5.94 8.08 -1.94
CA TRP A 66 4.54 8.48 -1.83
C TRP A 66 4.31 9.87 -2.40
N VAL A 67 5.20 10.83 -2.12
CA VAL A 67 5.15 12.18 -2.73
C VAL A 67 5.14 12.09 -4.25
N LEU A 68 6.08 11.34 -4.83
CA LEU A 68 6.16 11.14 -6.28
C LEU A 68 4.91 10.47 -6.85
N LEU A 69 4.37 9.46 -6.16
CA LEU A 69 3.14 8.79 -6.55
C LEU A 69 1.93 9.74 -6.52
N MET A 70 1.87 10.62 -5.52
CA MET A 70 0.81 11.62 -5.38
C MET A 70 0.95 12.79 -6.36
N THR A 71 2.12 13.04 -6.95
CA THR A 71 2.31 14.12 -7.95
C THR A 71 1.49 13.90 -9.21
N ALA A 72 1.42 12.67 -9.73
CA ALA A 72 0.73 12.35 -10.98
C ALA A 72 -0.77 12.72 -11.00
N PRO A 73 -1.59 12.41 -9.97
CA PRO A 73 -3.01 12.77 -9.96
C PRO A 73 -3.31 14.25 -9.69
N ILE A 74 -2.37 15.08 -9.21
CA ILE A 74 -2.64 16.48 -8.81
C ILE A 74 -3.34 17.28 -9.92
N PRO A 75 -2.89 17.31 -11.18
CA PRO A 75 -3.47 18.18 -12.21
C PRO A 75 -4.95 17.87 -12.50
N ILE A 76 -5.36 16.62 -12.30
CA ILE A 76 -6.74 16.17 -12.47
C ILE A 76 -7.53 16.45 -11.18
N ALA A 77 -6.97 16.12 -10.03
CA ALA A 77 -7.59 16.33 -8.73
C ALA A 77 -7.97 17.81 -8.50
N GLU A 78 -7.06 18.74 -8.81
CA GLU A 78 -7.30 20.18 -8.64
C GLU A 78 -8.44 20.73 -9.51
N ARG A 79 -8.72 20.10 -10.66
CA ARG A 79 -9.84 20.48 -11.54
C ARG A 79 -11.19 19.99 -11.01
N ILE A 80 -11.20 18.92 -10.22
CA ILE A 80 -12.42 18.32 -9.68
C ILE A 80 -12.80 19.01 -8.37
N HIS A 81 -11.90 19.00 -7.39
CA HIS A 81 -12.14 19.56 -6.05
C HIS A 81 -10.82 19.67 -5.26
N PRO A 82 -10.62 20.67 -4.39
CA PRO A 82 -9.38 20.80 -3.59
C PRO A 82 -9.05 19.57 -2.74
N LEU A 83 -10.07 18.86 -2.25
CA LEU A 83 -9.92 17.62 -1.47
C LEU A 83 -9.94 16.33 -2.32
N ALA A 84 -9.97 16.43 -3.65
CA ALA A 84 -9.98 15.24 -4.50
C ALA A 84 -8.72 14.39 -4.34
N ILE A 85 -7.56 15.01 -4.09
CA ILE A 85 -6.30 14.29 -3.85
C ILE A 85 -6.36 13.45 -2.57
N LEU A 86 -7.01 13.95 -1.52
CA LEU A 86 -7.21 13.22 -0.27
C LEU A 86 -8.03 11.95 -0.53
N TRP A 87 -9.16 12.09 -1.21
CA TRP A 87 -10.00 10.94 -1.53
C TRP A 87 -9.29 9.95 -2.43
N PHE A 88 -8.56 10.41 -3.45
CA PHE A 88 -7.72 9.56 -4.28
C PHE A 88 -6.72 8.75 -3.44
N ALA A 89 -6.01 9.41 -2.52
CA ALA A 89 -5.06 8.75 -1.62
C ALA A 89 -5.74 7.72 -0.71
N LYS A 90 -6.94 7.99 -0.17
CA LYS A 90 -7.72 7.03 0.62
C LYS A 90 -8.14 5.81 -0.20
N PHE A 91 -8.67 6.03 -1.41
CA PHE A 91 -9.07 4.94 -2.30
C PHE A 91 -7.88 4.09 -2.71
N LEU A 92 -6.75 4.72 -3.04
CA LEU A 92 -5.51 4.02 -3.36
C LEU A 92 -5.01 3.22 -2.15
N GLY A 93 -5.05 3.80 -0.95
CA GLY A 93 -4.70 3.12 0.29
C GLY A 93 -5.53 1.87 0.55
N LEU A 94 -6.85 1.94 0.32
CA LEU A 94 -7.74 0.78 0.41
C LEU A 94 -7.38 -0.31 -0.61
N ILE A 95 -7.16 0.08 -1.88
CA ILE A 95 -6.78 -0.87 -2.94
C ILE A 95 -5.47 -1.58 -2.60
N LEU A 96 -4.47 -0.83 -2.12
CA LEU A 96 -3.17 -1.39 -1.72
C LEU A 96 -3.31 -2.33 -0.51
N THR A 97 -4.15 -1.99 0.47
CA THR A 97 -4.42 -2.83 1.63
C THR A 97 -5.10 -4.14 1.23
N ILE A 98 -6.07 -4.10 0.32
CA ILE A 98 -6.72 -5.29 -0.25
C ILE A 98 -5.68 -6.14 -0.99
N GLY A 99 -4.85 -5.51 -1.83
CA GLY A 99 -3.75 -6.18 -2.53
C GLY A 99 -2.78 -6.89 -1.57
N ALA A 100 -2.38 -6.21 -0.49
CA ALA A 100 -1.51 -6.79 0.54
C ALA A 100 -2.15 -8.01 1.19
N CYS A 101 -3.42 -7.92 1.58
CA CYS A 101 -4.17 -9.02 2.19
C CYS A 101 -4.26 -10.25 1.27
N LEU A 102 -4.55 -10.04 -0.02
CA LEU A 102 -4.62 -11.13 -1.01
C LEU A 102 -3.25 -11.77 -1.28
N LEU A 103 -2.18 -10.99 -1.27
CA LEU A 103 -0.80 -11.50 -1.37
C LEU A 103 -0.43 -12.34 -0.14
N ILE A 104 -0.77 -11.88 1.07
CA ILE A 104 -0.57 -12.64 2.32
C ILE A 104 -1.34 -13.97 2.26
N ALA A 105 -2.62 -13.94 1.86
CA ALA A 105 -3.42 -15.16 1.74
C ALA A 105 -2.83 -16.15 0.74
N SER A 106 -2.31 -15.64 -0.38
CA SER A 106 -1.69 -16.45 -1.42
C SER A 106 -0.34 -17.02 -0.98
N ALA A 107 0.46 -16.25 -0.23
CA ALA A 107 1.72 -16.71 0.35
C ALA A 107 1.50 -17.81 1.39
N GLU A 108 0.53 -17.66 2.29
CA GLU A 108 0.19 -18.67 3.30
C GLU A 108 -0.26 -19.99 2.67
N LYS A 109 -1.12 -19.93 1.63
CA LYS A 109 -1.56 -21.12 0.91
C LYS A 109 -0.39 -21.86 0.25
N LYS A 110 0.55 -21.12 -0.32
CA LYS A 110 1.76 -21.70 -0.93
C LYS A 110 2.69 -22.34 0.10
N LEU A 111 2.91 -21.69 1.25
CA LEU A 111 3.84 -22.15 2.29
C LEU A 111 3.28 -23.30 3.12
N PHE A 112 2.04 -23.17 3.59
CA PHE A 112 1.49 -24.04 4.63
C PHE A 112 0.37 -24.95 4.12
N GLN A 113 -0.05 -24.81 2.85
CA GLN A 113 -1.17 -25.56 2.24
C GLN A 113 -2.46 -25.50 3.07
N ARG A 114 -2.64 -24.43 3.87
CA ARG A 114 -3.81 -24.24 4.73
C ARG A 114 -5.05 -23.98 3.90
N ARG A 115 -6.18 -24.56 4.32
CA ARG A 115 -7.48 -24.36 3.65
C ARG A 115 -8.03 -22.96 3.86
N PHE A 116 -7.72 -22.32 4.99
CA PHE A 116 -8.11 -20.94 5.31
C PHE A 116 -6.85 -20.09 5.63
N PRO A 117 -6.70 -18.90 5.03
CA PRO A 117 -5.53 -18.04 5.24
C PRO A 117 -5.67 -17.23 6.54
N THR A 118 -5.20 -17.82 7.65
CA THR A 118 -5.36 -17.24 8.99
C THR A 118 -4.66 -15.89 9.15
N ALA A 119 -3.43 -15.69 8.66
CA ALA A 119 -2.75 -14.40 8.79
C ALA A 119 -3.43 -13.32 7.97
N ALA A 120 -3.92 -13.64 6.76
CA ALA A 120 -4.70 -12.70 5.96
C ALA A 120 -6.02 -12.32 6.66
N PHE A 121 -6.68 -13.28 7.29
CA PHE A 121 -7.87 -13.00 8.11
C PHE A 121 -7.56 -12.11 9.31
N LEU A 122 -6.51 -12.42 10.08
CA LEU A 122 -6.06 -11.59 11.21
C LEU A 122 -5.68 -10.17 10.78
N PHE A 123 -5.04 -10.04 9.62
CA PHE A 123 -4.75 -8.74 9.01
C PHE A 123 -6.05 -8.00 8.65
N ALA A 124 -7.02 -8.69 8.04
CA ALA A 124 -8.27 -8.10 7.59
C ALA A 124 -9.24 -7.72 8.73
N VAL A 125 -9.18 -8.37 9.90
CA VAL A 125 -10.02 -8.00 11.07
C VAL A 125 -9.39 -6.93 11.95
N ASN A 126 -8.12 -6.56 11.72
CA ASN A 126 -7.40 -5.64 12.59
C ASN A 126 -7.88 -4.18 12.38
N PRO A 127 -8.46 -3.51 13.40
CA PRO A 127 -8.94 -2.14 13.26
C PRO A 127 -7.84 -1.13 12.90
N CYS A 128 -6.60 -1.36 13.31
CA CYS A 128 -5.47 -0.52 12.91
C CYS A 128 -5.25 -0.56 11.40
N VAL A 129 -5.42 -1.73 10.77
CA VAL A 129 -5.35 -1.86 9.30
C VAL A 129 -6.47 -1.05 8.66
N TRP A 130 -7.68 -1.07 9.22
CA TRP A 130 -8.79 -0.28 8.68
C TRP A 130 -8.50 1.22 8.74
N VAL A 131 -8.09 1.74 9.91
CA VAL A 131 -7.78 3.16 10.11
C VAL A 131 -6.70 3.62 9.16
N TRP A 132 -5.59 2.87 9.07
CA TRP A 132 -4.46 3.27 8.23
C TRP A 132 -4.69 3.01 6.73
N SER A 133 -5.64 2.14 6.35
CA SER A 133 -6.03 1.96 4.95
C SER A 133 -6.67 3.22 4.34
N VAL A 134 -7.32 4.03 5.16
CA VAL A 134 -7.97 5.29 4.76
C VAL A 134 -7.25 6.53 5.31
N GLY A 135 -6.07 6.36 5.92
CA GLY A 135 -5.28 7.45 6.50
C GLY A 135 -4.61 8.38 5.47
N ALA A 136 -4.68 8.04 4.18
CA ALA A 136 -4.08 8.79 3.06
C ALA A 136 -2.55 8.96 3.12
N LEU A 137 -1.88 8.14 3.94
CA LEU A 137 -0.43 8.04 4.05
C LEU A 137 0.12 6.86 3.25
N GLU A 138 1.45 6.72 3.24
CA GLU A 138 2.19 5.66 2.56
C GLU A 138 2.06 4.28 3.21
N THR A 139 1.50 4.17 4.41
CA THR A 139 1.41 2.92 5.19
C THR A 139 0.84 1.74 4.37
N PRO A 140 -0.26 1.89 3.61
CA PRO A 140 -0.77 0.81 2.76
C PRO A 140 0.16 0.43 1.61
N LEU A 141 0.89 1.40 1.04
CA LEU A 141 1.92 1.14 0.03
C LEU A 141 3.05 0.29 0.63
N CYS A 142 3.51 0.64 1.83
CA CYS A 142 4.52 -0.13 2.54
C CYS A 142 4.05 -1.57 2.79
N ALA A 143 2.82 -1.75 3.28
CA ALA A 143 2.23 -3.07 3.53
C ALA A 143 2.13 -3.90 2.24
N PHE A 144 1.70 -3.28 1.13
CA PHE A 144 1.61 -3.94 -0.17
C PHE A 144 2.98 -4.37 -0.70
N LEU A 145 3.97 -3.47 -0.70
CA LEU A 145 5.32 -3.78 -1.19
C LEU A 145 6.00 -4.86 -0.35
N LEU A 146 5.81 -4.82 0.97
CA LEU A 146 6.31 -5.87 1.87
C LEU A 146 5.62 -7.22 1.59
N ALA A 147 4.30 -7.23 1.47
CA ALA A 147 3.56 -8.45 1.13
C ALA A 147 3.97 -9.02 -0.23
N LEU A 148 4.26 -8.15 -1.21
CA LEU A 148 4.75 -8.53 -2.53
C LEU A 148 6.15 -9.15 -2.45
N ALA A 149 7.06 -8.56 -1.67
CA ALA A 149 8.39 -9.10 -1.44
C ALA A 149 8.36 -10.48 -0.77
N VAL A 150 7.54 -10.63 0.28
CA VAL A 150 7.34 -11.93 0.93
C VAL A 150 6.71 -12.94 -0.02
N TYR A 151 5.69 -12.56 -0.78
CA TYR A 151 5.03 -13.46 -1.72
C TYR A 151 5.97 -13.97 -2.83
N ASP A 152 6.85 -13.11 -3.35
CA ASP A 152 7.85 -13.48 -4.36
C ASP A 152 8.95 -14.38 -3.76
N SER A 153 9.27 -14.23 -2.47
CA SER A 153 10.26 -15.06 -1.77
C SER A 153 9.78 -16.49 -1.51
N VAL A 154 8.46 -16.74 -1.46
CA VAL A 154 7.90 -18.08 -1.23
C VAL A 154 8.30 -19.06 -2.35
N PRO A 155 9.08 -20.12 -2.06
CA PRO A 155 9.58 -21.07 -3.05
C PRO A 155 8.45 -21.89 -3.65
N VAL A 156 8.16 -21.65 -4.94
CA VAL A 156 7.21 -22.46 -5.72
C VAL A 156 7.89 -23.12 -6.93
N ASN A 157 8.89 -22.47 -7.53
CA ASN A 157 9.70 -23.07 -8.59
C ASN A 157 11.06 -22.37 -8.66
N ARG A 158 12.16 -23.12 -8.51
CA ARG A 158 13.52 -22.55 -8.37
C ARG A 158 14.06 -21.89 -9.65
N GLU A 159 13.44 -22.12 -10.81
CA GLU A 159 13.92 -21.64 -12.10
C GLU A 159 13.40 -20.26 -12.52
N LYS A 160 12.34 -19.73 -11.88
CA LYS A 160 11.81 -18.41 -12.24
C LYS A 160 12.64 -17.31 -11.57
N LYS A 161 13.18 -16.40 -12.39
CA LYS A 161 13.83 -15.17 -11.91
C LYS A 161 12.81 -14.32 -11.14
N ARG A 162 13.12 -14.06 -9.86
CA ARG A 162 12.32 -13.27 -8.92
C ARG A 162 12.76 -11.81 -8.98
N LEU A 163 12.08 -11.04 -9.81
CA LEU A 163 12.41 -9.63 -10.05
C LEU A 163 11.59 -8.69 -9.18
N TRP A 164 10.34 -9.07 -8.87
CA TRP A 164 9.40 -8.16 -8.21
C TRP A 164 9.70 -7.97 -6.73
N GLY A 165 10.19 -9.01 -6.04
CA GLY A 165 10.57 -8.90 -4.62
C GLY A 165 11.69 -7.88 -4.37
N PRO A 166 12.85 -8.00 -5.04
CA PRO A 166 13.94 -7.02 -4.89
C PRO A 166 13.54 -5.60 -5.30
N ILE A 167 12.75 -5.44 -6.38
CA ILE A 167 12.24 -4.13 -6.80
C ILE A 167 11.32 -3.54 -5.71
N ALA A 168 10.40 -4.35 -5.17
CA ALA A 168 9.50 -3.91 -4.12
C ALA A 168 10.27 -3.47 -2.86
N MET A 169 11.31 -4.20 -2.48
CA MET A 169 12.18 -3.82 -1.35
C MET A 169 12.98 -2.54 -1.62
N GLY A 170 13.46 -2.35 -2.85
CA GLY A 170 14.13 -1.10 -3.26
C GLY A 170 13.21 0.10 -3.15
N ILE A 171 11.97 -0.01 -3.64
CA ILE A 171 10.97 1.05 -3.51
C ILE A 171 10.61 1.27 -2.03
N LEU A 172 10.42 0.20 -1.26
CA LEU A 172 10.11 0.27 0.17
C LEU A 172 11.19 1.02 0.97
N SER A 173 12.46 0.81 0.60
CA SER A 173 13.63 1.50 1.17
C SER A 173 13.60 3.01 0.93
N ILE A 174 13.10 3.43 -0.24
CA ILE A 174 12.90 4.84 -0.58
C ILE A 174 11.66 5.39 0.14
N THR A 175 10.61 4.59 0.32
CA THR A 175 9.39 5.03 0.99
C THR A 175 9.62 5.29 2.47
N ARG A 176 10.37 4.43 3.18
CA ARG A 176 10.71 4.60 4.59
C ARG A 176 12.10 4.02 4.90
N PRO A 177 13.06 4.82 5.40
CA PRO A 177 14.46 4.44 5.56
C PRO A 177 14.72 3.33 6.59
N GLU A 178 13.75 3.02 7.46
CA GLU A 178 13.83 1.94 8.44
C GLU A 178 13.39 0.57 7.90
N MET A 179 12.61 0.55 6.82
CA MET A 179 12.11 -0.70 6.20
C MET A 179 13.19 -1.60 5.57
N PRO A 180 14.37 -1.10 5.13
CA PRO A 180 15.53 -1.92 4.79
C PRO A 180 15.95 -2.91 5.89
N ILE A 181 15.60 -2.70 7.16
CA ILE A 181 15.91 -3.71 8.20
C ILE A 181 15.26 -5.07 7.88
N LEU A 182 14.16 -5.05 7.12
CA LEU A 182 13.47 -6.25 6.65
C LEU A 182 14.19 -6.92 5.47
N LEU A 183 15.11 -6.23 4.76
CA LEU A 183 16.01 -6.85 3.77
C LEU A 183 16.94 -7.87 4.42
N ALA A 184 17.31 -7.69 5.69
CA ALA A 184 18.17 -8.63 6.41
C ALA A 184 17.53 -10.02 6.59
N VAL A 185 16.21 -10.14 6.41
CA VAL A 185 15.49 -11.42 6.43
C VAL A 185 15.39 -12.04 5.03
N TYR A 186 15.69 -11.28 3.97
CA TYR A 186 15.59 -11.70 2.58
C TYR A 186 16.91 -12.25 2.00
N ILE A 187 18.05 -11.94 2.62
CA ILE A 187 19.40 -12.42 2.29
C ILE A 187 19.72 -13.64 3.14
#